data_AF-A0A6G3MN91-F1
#
_entry.id   AF-A0A6G3MN91-F1
#
_cell.length_a   1.000
_cell.length_b   1.000
_cell.length_c   1.000
_cell.angle_alpha   90.00
_cell.angle_beta   90.00
_cell.angle_gamma   90.00
#
_symmetry.space_group_name_H-M   'P 1'
#
loop_
_entity.id
_entity.type
_entity.pdbx_description
1 polymer ?
#
loop_
_entity_poly.entity_id
_entity_poly.type
_entity_poly.pdbx_seq_one_letter_code
_entity_poly.pdbx_strand_id
1 'polypeptide(L)'
;MFIHIVLSSIFYGFISCSIEYKYHNYDQMVQVINSLKMGKCAGISEVYSIGKSVQGRDLIVMALSVDPKVNRLLIPETYLAANIHGNEPVGREVLLHLVEYICTEYKANN
;
A
#
# COMPACT_ATOMS: atom_id res chain seq x y z
N MET A 1 25.13 26.42 -20.96
CA MET A 1 24.19 25.77 -20.02
C MET A 1 24.05 24.32 -20.48
N PHE A 2 24.83 23.41 -19.92
CA PHE A 2 24.85 22.01 -20.35
C PHE A 2 24.05 21.18 -19.34
N ILE A 3 22.95 20.60 -19.81
CA ILE A 3 22.15 19.65 -19.05
C ILE A 3 22.80 18.28 -19.26
N HIS A 4 23.38 17.72 -18.21
CA HIS A 4 23.82 16.33 -18.21
C HIS A 4 22.64 15.44 -17.83
N ILE A 5 22.14 14.66 -18.79
CA ILE A 5 21.19 13.57 -18.54
C ILE A 5 22.01 12.28 -18.45
N VAL A 6 22.07 11.69 -17.26
CA VAL A 6 22.64 10.36 -17.05
C VAL A 6 21.52 9.34 -17.20
N LEU A 7 21.50 8.63 -18.32
CA LEU A 7 20.68 7.43 -18.51
C LEU A 7 21.41 6.25 -17.84
N SER A 8 21.29 6.12 -16.52
CA SER A 8 21.63 4.85 -15.87
C SER A 8 20.59 3.83 -16.31
N SER A 9 21.07 2.75 -16.94
CA SER A 9 20.31 1.61 -17.44
C SER A 9 19.00 1.39 -16.71
N ILE A 10 17.89 1.65 -17.41
CA ILE A 10 16.58 1.31 -16.88
C ILE A 10 16.51 -0.21 -16.88
N PHE A 11 16.81 -0.82 -15.73
CA PHE A 11 16.21 -2.09 -15.39
C PHE A 11 14.71 -1.84 -15.33
N TYR A 12 14.04 -1.92 -16.49
CA TYR A 12 12.61 -2.25 -16.56
C TYR A 12 12.48 -3.71 -16.13
N GLY A 13 12.86 -4.00 -14.89
CA GLY A 13 12.26 -5.11 -14.19
C GLY A 13 10.81 -4.71 -14.06
N PHE A 14 9.94 -5.31 -14.87
CA PHE A 14 8.57 -5.49 -14.44
C PHE A 14 8.67 -6.14 -13.06
N ILE A 15 8.53 -5.33 -12.00
CA ILE A 15 8.35 -5.84 -10.66
C ILE A 15 7.06 -6.65 -10.79
N SER A 16 7.20 -7.98 -10.85
CA SER A 16 6.08 -8.86 -10.58
C SER A 16 5.66 -8.52 -9.16
N CYS A 17 4.66 -7.65 -9.06
CA CYS A 17 4.22 -7.00 -7.84
C CYS A 17 3.28 -7.96 -7.11
N SER A 18 3.68 -9.22 -6.97
CA SER A 18 2.96 -10.18 -6.14
C SER A 18 3.52 -10.13 -4.73
N ILE A 19 2.67 -9.90 -3.74
CA ILE A 19 3.08 -10.05 -2.34
C ILE A 19 3.41 -11.53 -2.11
N GLU A 20 4.54 -11.81 -1.48
CA GLU A 20 4.92 -13.17 -1.12
C GLU A 20 4.04 -13.67 0.04
N TYR A 21 3.56 -14.92 -0.04
CA TYR A 21 2.79 -15.54 1.05
C TYR A 21 3.71 -15.92 2.22
N LYS A 22 3.98 -14.94 3.07
CA LYS A 22 4.73 -15.09 4.33
C LYS A 22 4.26 -14.06 5.34
N TYR A 23 4.70 -14.21 6.58
CA TYR A 23 4.53 -13.15 7.58
C TYR A 23 5.54 -12.03 7.35
N HIS A 24 5.04 -10.80 7.26
CA HIS A 24 5.87 -9.61 7.11
C HIS A 24 6.10 -8.95 8.47
N ASN A 25 7.36 -8.69 8.83
CA ASN A 25 7.64 -7.79 9.95
C ASN A 25 7.28 -6.33 9.58
N TYR A 26 7.39 -5.40 10.53
CA TYR A 26 7.00 -4.01 10.32
C TYR A 26 7.69 -3.37 9.10
N ASP A 27 9.02 -3.51 8.98
CA ASP A 27 9.77 -2.87 7.88
C ASP A 27 9.40 -3.47 6.53
N GLN A 28 9.24 -4.79 6.47
CA GLN A 28 8.77 -5.51 5.28
C GLN A 28 7.35 -5.10 4.90
N MET A 29 6.44 -4.96 5.87
CA MET A 29 5.08 -4.49 5.65
C MET A 29 5.08 -3.06 5.07
N VAL A 30 5.92 -2.16 5.59
CA VAL A 30 6.06 -0.80 5.05
C VAL A 30 6.57 -0.83 3.60
N GLN A 31 7.54 -1.70 3.30
CA GLN A 31 8.04 -1.88 1.93
C GLN A 31 6.94 -2.39 0.99
N VAL A 32 6.13 -3.34 1.44
CA VAL A 32 4.99 -3.87 0.67
C VAL A 32 3.97 -2.77 0.39
N ILE A 33 3.56 -2.01 1.41
CA ILE A 33 2.58 -0.91 1.26
C ILE A 33 3.10 0.15 0.28
N ASN A 34 4.37 0.56 0.39
CA ASN A 34 4.96 1.54 -0.51
C ASN A 34 5.06 1.00 -1.95
N SER A 35 5.40 -0.28 -2.11
CA SER A 35 5.44 -0.94 -3.43
C SER A 35 4.06 -1.02 -4.06
N LEU A 36 3.01 -1.31 -3.28
CA LEU A 36 1.62 -1.27 -3.75
C LEU A 36 1.22 0.14 -4.18
N LYS A 37 1.53 1.16 -3.37
CA LYS A 37 1.23 2.57 -3.69
C LYS A 37 1.88 3.01 -5.01
N MET A 38 3.15 2.64 -5.22
CA MET A 38 3.89 3.01 -6.43
C MET A 38 3.52 2.14 -7.65
N GLY A 39 3.07 0.92 -7.42
CA GLY A 39 2.77 -0.08 -8.45
C GLY A 39 1.28 -0.30 -8.65
N LYS A 40 0.77 -1.43 -8.15
CA LYS A 40 -0.61 -1.89 -8.39
C LYS A 40 -1.68 -0.87 -8.02
N CYS A 41 -1.49 -0.09 -6.97
CA CYS A 41 -2.46 0.90 -6.48
C CYS A 41 -2.14 2.35 -6.90
N ALA A 42 -1.23 2.56 -7.85
CA ALA A 42 -0.86 3.90 -8.30
C ALA A 42 -2.07 4.68 -8.84
N GLY A 43 -2.24 5.91 -8.36
CA GLY A 43 -3.33 6.83 -8.76
C GLY A 43 -4.66 6.62 -8.04
N ILE A 44 -4.84 5.51 -7.31
CA ILE A 44 -6.07 5.17 -6.59
C ILE A 44 -5.86 4.94 -5.09
N SER A 45 -4.68 5.28 -4.59
CA SER A 45 -4.33 5.08 -3.19
C SER A 45 -3.59 6.24 -2.57
N GLU A 46 -3.82 6.47 -1.29
CA GLU A 46 -3.01 7.34 -0.44
C GLU A 46 -2.54 6.57 0.78
N VAL A 47 -1.30 6.84 1.21
CA VAL A 47 -0.70 6.20 2.38
C VAL A 47 -0.32 7.30 3.35
N TYR A 48 -0.78 7.19 4.58
CA TYR A 48 -0.51 8.16 5.64
C TYR A 48 -0.43 7.48 7.00
N SER A 49 0.14 8.20 7.97
CA SER A 49 0.21 7.76 9.35
C SER A 49 -0.89 8.44 10.16
N ILE A 50 -1.62 7.68 10.98
CA ILE A 50 -2.61 8.23 11.93
C ILE A 50 -2.03 8.44 13.34
N GLY A 51 -0.73 8.22 13.51
CA GLY A 51 -0.05 8.37 14.79
C GLY A 51 1.13 7.41 14.92
N LYS A 52 1.67 7.35 16.14
CA LYS A 52 2.80 6.49 16.48
C LYS A 52 2.38 5.47 17.54
N SER A 53 2.93 4.26 17.46
CA SER A 53 2.88 3.29 18.55
C SER A 53 3.73 3.76 19.74
N VAL A 54 3.61 3.06 20.88
CA VAL A 54 4.47 3.29 22.06
C VAL A 54 5.97 3.16 21.73
N GLN A 55 6.32 2.33 20.73
CA GLN A 55 7.69 2.14 20.27
C GLN A 55 8.09 3.06 19.10
N GLY A 56 7.28 4.09 18.79
CA GLY A 56 7.59 5.07 17.75
C GLY A 56 7.37 4.60 16.30
N ARG A 57 6.72 3.45 16.09
CA ARG A 57 6.36 2.96 14.75
C ARG A 57 5.12 3.68 14.22
N ASP A 58 5.07 3.98 12.93
CA ASP A 58 3.88 4.58 12.31
C ASP A 58 2.70 3.61 12.33
N LEU A 59 1.52 4.16 12.65
CA LEU A 59 0.25 3.49 12.45
C LEU A 59 -0.21 3.81 11.03
N ILE A 60 0.20 2.98 10.08
CA ILE A 60 0.03 3.22 8.65
C ILE A 60 -1.39 2.86 8.21
N VAL A 61 -2.00 3.76 7.45
CA VAL A 61 -3.26 3.55 6.74
C VAL A 61 -3.01 3.69 5.24
N MET A 62 -3.60 2.77 4.47
CA MET A 62 -3.67 2.88 3.01
C MET A 62 -5.14 3.07 2.62
N ALA A 63 -5.50 4.29 2.23
CA ALA A 63 -6.82 4.61 1.71
C ALA A 63 -6.89 4.26 0.22
N LEU A 64 -7.98 3.63 -0.21
CA LEU A 64 -8.25 3.28 -1.60
C LEU A 64 -9.49 4.03 -2.08
N SER A 65 -9.37 4.79 -3.17
CA SER A 65 -10.46 5.55 -3.77
C SER A 65 -10.01 6.11 -5.13
N VAL A 66 -10.97 6.46 -6.00
CA VAL A 66 -10.70 7.26 -7.20
C VAL A 66 -10.12 8.64 -6.87
N ASP A 67 -10.32 9.10 -5.63
CA ASP A 67 -9.77 10.33 -5.09
C ASP A 67 -9.49 10.13 -3.59
N PRO A 68 -8.33 9.55 -3.25
CA PRO A 68 -8.04 9.06 -1.91
C PRO A 68 -7.75 10.17 -0.90
N LYS A 69 -7.74 11.44 -1.32
CA LYS A 69 -7.50 12.60 -0.45
C LYS A 69 -8.77 13.34 -0.07
N VAL A 70 -9.91 12.99 -0.68
CA VAL A 70 -11.15 13.75 -0.57
C VAL A 70 -12.27 12.83 -0.11
N ASN A 71 -12.86 13.14 1.05
CA ASN A 71 -14.14 12.58 1.44
C ASN A 71 -15.23 13.20 0.55
N ARG A 72 -16.05 12.34 -0.07
CA ARG A 72 -17.11 12.75 -0.99
C ARG A 72 -18.47 12.47 -0.35
N LEU A 73 -19.33 13.48 -0.36
CA LEU A 73 -20.71 13.33 0.09
C LEU A 73 -21.40 12.19 -0.65
N LEU A 74 -22.20 11.40 0.07
CA LEU A 74 -22.93 10.23 -0.44
C LEU A 74 -22.05 9.04 -0.86
N ILE A 75 -20.73 9.09 -0.65
CA ILE A 75 -19.86 7.93 -0.77
C ILE A 75 -19.51 7.46 0.65
N PRO A 76 -19.94 6.25 1.06
CA PRO A 76 -19.63 5.74 2.39
C PRO A 76 -18.14 5.39 2.49
N GLU A 77 -17.55 5.67 3.65
CA GLU A 77 -16.21 5.23 3.98
C GLU A 77 -16.27 3.94 4.79
N THR A 78 -15.52 2.92 4.36
CA THR A 78 -15.36 1.66 5.09
C THR A 78 -13.94 1.57 5.63
N TYR A 79 -13.81 1.07 6.85
CA TYR A 79 -12.53 0.92 7.53
C TYR A 79 -12.33 -0.51 8.01
N LEU A 80 -11.19 -1.08 7.64
CA LEU A 80 -10.77 -2.41 8.08
C LEU A 80 -9.49 -2.28 8.89
N ALA A 81 -9.53 -2.75 10.13
CA ALA A 81 -8.38 -2.85 11.01
C ALA A 81 -8.03 -4.31 11.27
N ALA A 82 -6.74 -4.60 11.40
CA ALA A 82 -6.24 -5.91 11.79
C ALA A 82 -4.99 -5.81 12.66
N ASN A 83 -4.65 -6.92 13.32
CA ASN A 83 -3.45 -7.07 14.15
C ASN A 83 -3.37 -6.06 15.31
N ILE A 84 -4.54 -5.73 15.90
CA ILE A 84 -4.65 -4.95 17.15
C ILE A 84 -3.94 -5.69 18.29
N HIS A 85 -4.15 -7.02 18.38
CA HIS A 85 -3.30 -7.90 19.17
C HIS A 85 -2.08 -8.31 18.34
N GLY A 86 -0.88 -8.04 18.86
CA GLY A 86 0.37 -8.24 18.12
C GLY A 86 0.66 -9.69 17.71
N ASN A 87 0.11 -10.67 18.45
CA ASN A 87 0.24 -12.11 18.21
C ASN A 87 -0.86 -12.70 17.31
N GLU A 88 -1.74 -11.86 16.74
CA GLU A 88 -2.78 -12.25 15.78
C GLU A 88 -2.45 -11.73 14.36
N PRO A 89 -1.35 -12.19 13.73
CA PRO A 89 -0.82 -11.59 12.50
C PRO A 89 -1.64 -11.92 11.25
N VAL A 90 -2.49 -12.94 11.29
CA VAL A 90 -3.24 -13.44 10.12
C VAL A 90 -4.04 -12.30 9.47
N GLY A 91 -4.74 -11.49 10.26
CA GLY A 91 -5.52 -10.38 9.73
C GLY A 91 -4.66 -9.33 9.01
N ARG A 92 -3.43 -9.07 9.47
CA ARG A 92 -2.51 -8.14 8.79
C ARG A 92 -2.16 -8.65 7.40
N GLU A 93 -1.79 -9.92 7.28
CA GLU A 93 -1.43 -10.50 5.98
C GLU A 93 -2.65 -10.57 5.05
N VAL A 94 -3.85 -10.90 5.57
CA VAL A 94 -5.10 -10.87 4.80
C VAL A 94 -5.36 -9.46 4.25
N LEU A 95 -5.19 -8.40 5.04
CA LEU A 95 -5.39 -7.04 4.55
C LEU A 95 -4.35 -6.62 3.50
N LEU A 96 -3.09 -7.03 3.63
CA LEU A 96 -2.06 -6.78 2.61
C LEU A 96 -2.45 -7.41 1.27
N HIS A 97 -2.83 -8.68 1.26
CA HIS A 97 -3.27 -9.37 0.05
C HIS A 97 -4.61 -8.87 -0.48
N LEU A 98 -5.53 -8.44 0.39
CA LEU A 98 -6.80 -7.84 -0.02
C LEU A 98 -6.58 -6.53 -0.79
N VAL A 99 -5.69 -5.65 -0.30
CA VAL A 99 -5.34 -4.41 -1.00
C VAL A 99 -4.72 -4.72 -2.37
N GLU A 100 -3.79 -5.66 -2.42
CA GLU A 100 -3.20 -6.12 -3.68
C GLU A 100 -4.26 -6.61 -4.67
N TYR A 101 -5.21 -7.43 -4.21
CA TYR A 101 -6.30 -7.96 -5.00
C TYR A 101 -7.18 -6.83 -5.55
N ILE A 102 -7.70 -5.96 -4.68
CA ILE A 102 -8.56 -4.82 -5.07
C ILE A 102 -7.88 -3.97 -6.15
N CYS A 103 -6.60 -3.61 -5.96
CA CYS A 103 -5.89 -2.78 -6.92
C CYS A 103 -5.61 -3.50 -8.25
N THR A 104 -5.41 -4.83 -8.21
CA THR A 104 -5.23 -5.64 -9.42
C THR A 104 -6.52 -5.71 -10.23
N GLU A 105 -7.63 -6.04 -9.57
CA GLU A 105 -8.95 -6.16 -10.21
C GLU A 105 -9.46 -4.81 -10.74
N TYR A 106 -9.29 -3.74 -9.97
CA TYR A 106 -9.64 -2.40 -10.40
C TYR A 106 -8.91 -2.01 -11.70
N LYS A 107 -7.62 -2.33 -11.83
CA LYS A 107 -6.84 -2.08 -13.06
C LYS A 107 -7.23 -2.99 -14.22
N ALA A 108 -7.78 -4.17 -13.93
CA ALA A 108 -8.37 -5.06 -14.93
C ALA A 108 -9.78 -4.60 -15.37
N ASN A 109 -10.35 -3.56 -14.76
CA ASN A 109 -11.72 -3.09 -14.95
C ASN A 109 -12.78 -4.13 -14.56
N ASN A 110 -12.53 -4.88 -13.48
CA ASN A 110 -13.48 -5.79 -12.86
C ASN A 110 -14.20 -5.15 -11.66
#